data_AF-A0A661VT99-F1
#
_entry.id   AF-A0A661VT99-F1
#
_cell.length_a   1.000
_cell.length_b   1.000
_cell.length_c   1.000
_cell.angle_alpha   90.00
_cell.angle_beta   90.00
_cell.angle_gamma   90.00
#
_symmetry.space_group_name_H-M   'P 1'
#
loop_
_entity.id
_entity.type
_entity.pdbx_description
1 polymer ?
#
loop_
_entity_poly.entity_id
_entity_poly.type
_entity_poly.pdbx_seq_one_letter_code
_entity_poly.pdbx_strand_id
1 'polypeptide(L)' 'IGLSVVRLLGREGNILRIAEVDVLDGTPLLDIKPYVPQFDRREGARIGWLTGRM' A
#
# COMPACT_ATOMS: atom_id res chain seq x y z
N ILE A 1 6.41 7.39 -13.99
CA ILE A 1 6.06 7.23 -12.56
C ILE A 1 5.58 5.80 -12.39
N GLY A 2 6.24 5.01 -11.54
CA GLY A 2 5.83 3.63 -11.26
C GLY A 2 4.68 3.59 -10.26
N LEU A 3 3.84 2.55 -10.34
CA LEU A 3 2.76 2.27 -9.41
C LEU A 3 2.76 0.78 -9.11
N SER A 4 2.87 0.42 -7.83
CA SER A 4 2.83 -0.97 -7.37
C SER A 4 1.81 -1.09 -6.25
N VAL A 5 0.95 -2.12 -6.33
CA VAL A 5 0.07 -2.51 -5.21
C VAL A 5 0.79 -3.56 -4.38
N VAL A 6 1.13 -3.20 -3.15
CA VAL A 6 1.96 -4.03 -2.26
C VAL A 6 1.19 -4.48 -1.03
N ARG A 7 1.65 -5.56 -0.39
CA ARG A 7 1.09 -6.02 0.88
C ARG A 7 1.80 -5.35 2.05
N LEU A 8 1.07 -4.62 2.88
CA LEU A 8 1.59 -4.06 4.13
C LEU A 8 1.70 -5.15 5.19
N LEU A 9 2.91 -5.40 5.68
CA LEU A 9 3.20 -6.38 6.73
C LEU A 9 3.15 -5.76 8.13
N GLY A 10 3.54 -4.49 8.25
CA GLY A 10 3.57 -3.80 9.54
C GLY A 10 4.06 -2.36 9.42
N ARG A 11 3.87 -1.60 10.50
CA ARG A 11 4.30 -0.20 10.62
C ARG A 11 5.06 0.00 11.92
N GLU A 12 6.22 0.64 11.81
CA GLU A 12 7.07 1.07 12.93
C GLU A 12 7.38 2.56 12.76
N GLY A 13 6.60 3.43 13.41
CA GLY A 13 6.73 4.88 13.23
C GLY A 13 6.47 5.32 11.79
N ASN A 14 7.51 5.80 11.10
CA ASN A 14 7.53 6.20 9.69
C ASN A 14 8.06 5.12 8.74
N ILE A 15 8.37 3.91 9.24
CA ILE A 15 8.82 2.77 8.44
C ILE A 15 7.66 1.81 8.20
N LEU A 16 7.43 1.45 6.93
CA LEU A 16 6.48 0.42 6.53
C LEU A 16 7.24 -0.80 6.02
N ARG A 17 6.98 -1.97 6.61
CA ARG A 17 7.45 -3.24 6.05
C ARG A 17 6.42 -3.73 5.02
N ILE A 18 6.86 -3.96 3.79
CA ILE A 18 6.00 -4.37 2.68
C ILE A 18 6.51 -5.66 2.03
N ALA A 19 5.62 -6.38 1.34
CA ALA A 19 5.94 -7.51 0.48
C ALA A 19 5.31 -7.34 -0.90
N GLU A 20 5.73 -8.17 -1.86
CA GLU A 20 5.21 -8.17 -3.24
C GLU A 20 5.54 -6.86 -3.99
N VAL A 21 6.73 -6.30 -3.74
CA VAL A 21 7.24 -5.11 -4.43
C VAL A 21 8.27 -5.47 -5.49
N ASP A 22 8.25 -4.75 -6.60
CA ASP A 22 9.07 -4.95 -7.79
C ASP A 22 9.91 -3.69 -8.12
N VAL A 23 10.55 -3.10 -7.10
CA VAL A 23 11.35 -1.87 -7.23
C VAL A 23 12.77 -2.08 -6.74
N LEU A 24 13.72 -1.33 -7.31
CA LEU A 24 15.11 -1.34 -6.86
C LEU A 24 15.26 -0.65 -5.50
N ASP A 25 16.24 -1.09 -4.72
CA ASP A 25 16.63 -0.41 -3.49
C ASP A 25 17.04 1.05 -3.75
N GLY A 26 16.71 1.94 -2.81
CA GLY A 26 16.94 3.39 -2.93
C GLY A 26 16.01 4.12 -3.92
N THR A 27 15.04 3.44 -4.56
CA THR A 27 14.06 4.08 -5.45
C THR A 27 13.21 5.11 -4.66
N PRO A 28 13.16 6.39 -5.08
CA PRO A 28 12.39 7.41 -4.36
C PRO A 28 10.88 7.15 -4.36
N LEU A 29 10.25 7.29 -3.18
CA LEU A 29 8.81 7.20 -2.99
C LEU A 29 8.16 8.57 -3.16
N LEU A 30 7.09 8.64 -3.96
CA LEU A 30 6.36 9.88 -4.21
C LEU A 30 5.06 9.99 -3.39
N ASP A 31 4.33 8.89 -3.23
CA ASP A 31 3.00 8.89 -2.60
C ASP A 31 2.61 7.49 -2.09
N ILE A 32 1.72 7.43 -1.10
CA ILE A 32 1.13 6.19 -0.58
C ILE A 32 -0.39 6.40 -0.45
N LYS A 33 -1.15 5.43 -0.95
CA LYS A 33 -2.60 5.36 -0.79
C LYS A 33 -3.01 3.99 -0.25
N PRO A 34 -4.10 3.90 0.51
CA PRO A 34 -4.61 2.59 0.90
C PRO A 34 -5.24 1.93 -0.32
N TYR A 35 -5.22 0.61 -0.34
CA TYR A 35 -5.91 -0.14 -1.39
C TYR A 35 -7.43 0.01 -1.25
N VAL A 36 -8.12 0.18 -2.38
CA VAL A 36 -9.57 0.39 -2.43
C VAL A 36 -10.22 -0.73 -3.28
N PRO A 37 -10.92 -1.69 -2.64
CA PRO A 37 -11.49 -2.86 -3.33
C PRO A 37 -12.52 -2.56 -4.42
N GLN A 38 -13.09 -1.35 -4.47
CA GLN A 38 -13.98 -0.98 -5.57
C GLN A 38 -13.25 -0.86 -6.93
N PHE A 39 -11.94 -0.63 -6.93
CA PHE A 39 -11.17 -0.42 -8.16
C PHE A 39 -10.45 -1.68 -8.66
N ASP A 40 -10.26 -2.68 -7.80
CA ASP A 40 -9.57 -3.92 -8.13
C ASP A 40 -9.94 -5.03 -7.11
N ARG A 41 -9.71 -6.30 -7.42
CA ARG A 41 -10.10 -7.44 -6.58
C ARG A 41 -8.92 -8.02 -5.80
N ARG A 42 -8.85 -7.67 -4.51
CA ARG A 42 -8.07 -8.37 -3.49
C ARG A 42 -8.97 -8.74 -2.32
N GLU A 43 -9.14 -10.04 -2.09
CA GLU A 43 -9.93 -10.54 -0.98
C GLU A 43 -9.30 -10.16 0.37
N GLY A 44 -10.13 -9.78 1.34
CA GLY A 44 -9.68 -9.44 2.69
C GLY A 44 -8.85 -8.15 2.80
N ALA A 45 -8.74 -7.36 1.73
CA ALA A 45 -8.00 -6.10 1.78
C ALA A 45 -8.69 -5.08 2.70
N ARG A 46 -7.89 -4.41 3.54
CA ARG A 46 -8.35 -3.35 4.44
C ARG A 46 -8.12 -1.98 3.80
N ILE A 47 -9.10 -1.10 3.88
CA ILE A 47 -9.06 0.26 3.32
C ILE A 47 -8.36 1.29 4.23
N GLY A 48 -7.81 0.85 5.37
CA GLY A 48 -6.97 1.67 6.24
C GLY A 48 -7.64 2.96 6.71
N TRP A 49 -6.99 4.10 6.47
CA TRP A 49 -7.49 5.41 6.89
C TRP A 49 -8.75 5.90 6.15
N LEU A 50 -9.25 5.13 5.18
CA LEU A 50 -10.55 5.37 4.55
C LEU A 50 -11.71 4.69 5.28
N THR A 51 -11.45 3.85 6.29
CA THR A 51 -12.51 3.27 7.12
C THR A 51 -13.39 4.36 7.74
N GLY A 52 -14.71 4.29 7.49
CA GLY A 52 -15.69 5.27 7.96
C GLY A 52 -15.78 6.56 7.13
N ARG A 53 -15.05 6.65 6.01
CA ARG A 53 -15.05 7.81 5.09
C ARG A 53 -15.47 7.44 3.66
N MET A 54 -15.72 6.16 3.42
CA MET A 54 -16.19 5.57 2.16
C MET A 54 -17.37 4.66 2.43
#